data_AF-A0A432UC09-F1
#
_entry.id   AF-A0A432UC09-F1
#
_cell.length_a   1.000
_cell.length_b   1.000
_cell.length_c   1.000
_cell.angle_alpha   90.00
_cell.angle_beta   90.00
_cell.angle_gamma   90.00
#
_symmetry.space_group_name_H-M   'P 1'
#
loop_
_entity.id
_entity.type
_entity.pdbx_description
1 polymer ?
#
loop_
_entity_poly.entity_id
_entity_poly.type
_entity_poly.pdbx_seq_one_letter_code
_entity_poly.pdbx_strand_id
1 'polypeptide(L)'
;MEMDLISMQPQWQELDVSRQAHVPLARKIAGDMSHSLGFSRDRQADIMLSVSEMAQNHVKHRTVSGRICFFGQRLPEYSVMSISSLDMGPGITNLRKALRDGVSSSNGLGSGLGCIRRKADRFAICSGKFGDFPCPDLLRMETESVTLVSAEFYSVKPGFFQYPVDLSYLIRPASRERFCGDGCHFTCDNQNMAIVVMDALGHGREAAEALSMALDLVRLMPASADPADVLLEAGKALVHSRGVSAQALRIDLSRGRVDTAAVGNVNQYLYIDGQPRKITGHPGMLGPVVSRSNMSLERIENFSSVLGLVYSDGLGSVPELKFQQSEAATSALLWTHYLFSCCSLTRMPADDATLVVWKWQP
;
A
#
# COMPACT_ATOMS: atom_id res chain seq x y z
N MET A 1 14.45 -20.36 -10.81
CA MET A 1 13.13 -20.15 -11.43
C MET A 1 11.99 -20.43 -10.45
N GLU A 2 11.74 -21.67 -10.00
CA GLU A 2 10.58 -21.96 -9.13
C GLU A 2 10.71 -21.43 -7.69
N MET A 3 11.92 -21.44 -7.14
CA MET A 3 12.23 -20.83 -5.83
C MET A 3 12.18 -19.29 -5.85
N ASP A 4 12.40 -18.66 -7.00
CA ASP A 4 12.44 -17.19 -7.10
C ASP A 4 11.03 -16.61 -6.96
N LEU A 5 10.05 -17.19 -7.66
CA LEU A 5 8.67 -16.69 -7.66
C LEU A 5 8.04 -16.73 -6.26
N ILE A 6 8.18 -17.84 -5.52
CA ILE A 6 7.64 -17.98 -4.16
C ILE A 6 8.28 -16.95 -3.22
N SER A 7 9.60 -16.76 -3.31
CA SER A 7 10.32 -15.86 -2.42
C SER A 7 9.95 -14.38 -2.61
N MET A 8 9.42 -14.03 -3.78
CA MET A 8 9.01 -12.68 -4.16
C MET A 8 7.50 -12.43 -4.02
N GLN A 9 6.71 -13.45 -3.65
CA GLN A 9 5.28 -13.27 -3.40
C GLN A 9 5.04 -12.35 -2.19
N PRO A 10 3.98 -11.52 -2.24
CA PRO A 10 3.57 -10.72 -1.11
C PRO A 10 3.12 -11.61 0.06
N GLN A 11 3.55 -11.27 1.27
CA GLN A 11 3.15 -11.89 2.52
C GLN A 11 2.20 -10.96 3.25
N TRP A 12 1.07 -11.50 3.71
CA TRP A 12 0.08 -10.77 4.50
C TRP A 12 -0.29 -11.56 5.75
N GLN A 13 -0.29 -10.90 6.91
CA GLN A 13 -0.82 -11.45 8.15
C GLN A 13 -1.55 -10.38 8.95
N GLU A 14 -2.53 -10.79 9.74
CA GLU A 14 -3.27 -9.91 10.64
C GLU A 14 -3.35 -10.54 12.03
N LEU A 15 -3.33 -9.70 13.06
CA LEU A 15 -3.49 -10.12 14.45
C LEU A 15 -4.40 -9.14 15.19
N ASP A 16 -5.52 -9.65 15.68
CA ASP A 16 -6.34 -8.92 16.66
C ASP A 16 -5.60 -8.93 18.03
N VAL A 17 -5.39 -7.75 18.62
CA VAL A 17 -4.63 -7.54 19.86
C VAL A 17 -5.55 -7.05 20.98
N SER A 18 -5.83 -7.93 21.95
CA SER A 18 -6.71 -7.62 23.08
C SER A 18 -6.15 -8.02 24.46
N ARG A 19 -5.05 -8.80 24.50
CA ARG A 19 -4.47 -9.33 25.75
C ARG A 19 -2.94 -9.39 25.69
N GLN A 20 -2.30 -9.39 26.86
CA GLN A 20 -0.83 -9.44 27.00
C GLN A 20 -0.17 -10.59 26.21
N ALA A 21 -0.83 -11.76 26.12
CA ALA A 21 -0.33 -12.91 25.37
C ALA A 21 -0.19 -12.65 23.84
N HIS A 22 -0.84 -11.61 23.29
CA HIS A 22 -0.72 -11.26 21.87
C HIS A 22 0.55 -10.45 21.56
N VAL A 23 1.17 -9.82 22.56
CA VAL A 23 2.43 -9.06 22.37
C VAL A 23 3.57 -9.96 21.87
N PRO A 24 3.92 -11.09 22.53
CA PRO A 24 4.95 -11.99 22.01
C PRO A 24 4.55 -12.65 20.68
N LEU A 25 3.26 -12.87 20.43
CA LEU A 25 2.77 -13.41 19.16
C LEU A 25 2.98 -12.41 18.00
N ALA A 26 2.62 -11.14 18.19
CA ALA A 26 2.86 -10.07 17.23
C ALA A 26 4.36 -9.95 16.91
N ARG A 27 5.19 -9.98 17.95
CA ARG A 27 6.65 -9.96 17.82
C ARG A 27 7.16 -11.17 17.02
N LYS A 28 6.62 -12.37 17.27
CA LYS A 28 6.98 -13.59 16.52
C LYS A 28 6.62 -13.49 15.05
N ILE A 29 5.40 -13.04 14.72
CA ILE A 29 4.95 -12.82 13.33
C ILE A 29 5.92 -11.87 12.60
N ALA A 30 6.26 -10.76 13.24
CA ALA A 30 7.19 -9.79 12.67
C ALA A 30 8.61 -10.34 12.49
N GLY A 31 9.10 -11.11 13.46
CA GLY A 31 10.39 -11.79 13.39
C GLY A 31 10.46 -12.82 12.25
N ASP A 32 9.46 -13.70 12.16
CA ASP A 32 9.39 -14.74 11.13
C ASP A 32 9.31 -14.12 9.72
N MET A 33 8.48 -13.08 9.53
CA MET A 33 8.32 -12.39 8.26
C MET A 33 9.58 -11.60 7.86
N SER A 34 10.14 -10.80 8.76
CA SER A 34 11.36 -10.05 8.46
C SER A 34 12.57 -10.96 8.20
N HIS A 35 12.64 -12.13 8.85
CA HIS A 35 13.63 -13.15 8.56
C HIS A 35 13.46 -13.75 7.16
N SER A 36 12.24 -14.15 6.78
CA SER A 36 11.96 -14.74 5.45
C SER A 36 12.23 -13.76 4.31
N LEU A 37 12.05 -12.46 4.57
CA LEU A 37 12.35 -11.37 3.65
C LEU A 37 13.85 -11.00 3.60
N GLY A 38 14.71 -11.64 4.40
CA GLY A 38 16.16 -11.44 4.34
C GLY A 38 16.66 -10.14 4.99
N PHE A 39 15.90 -9.54 5.92
CA PHE A 39 16.38 -8.39 6.67
C PHE A 39 17.60 -8.75 7.55
N SER A 40 18.49 -7.78 7.81
CA SER A 40 19.61 -7.99 8.75
C SER A 40 19.12 -8.22 10.19
N ARG A 41 19.93 -8.86 11.04
CA ARG A 41 19.55 -9.13 12.44
C ARG A 41 19.20 -7.86 13.21
N ASP A 42 19.98 -6.79 13.00
CA ASP A 42 19.73 -5.50 13.64
C ASP A 42 18.39 -4.91 13.18
N ARG A 43 18.08 -5.03 11.88
CA ARG A 43 16.82 -4.52 11.33
C ARG A 43 15.62 -5.35 11.78
N GLN A 44 15.77 -6.67 11.89
CA GLN A 44 14.76 -7.55 12.50
C GLN A 44 14.49 -7.14 13.96
N ALA A 45 15.53 -6.80 14.73
CA ALA A 45 15.37 -6.34 16.11
C ALA A 45 14.59 -5.01 16.21
N ASP A 46 14.89 -4.05 15.33
CA ASP A 46 14.16 -2.78 15.23
C ASP A 46 12.68 -2.97 14.88
N ILE A 47 12.38 -3.86 13.92
CA ILE A 47 11.01 -4.22 13.52
C ILE A 47 10.27 -4.86 14.70
N MET A 48 10.86 -5.90 15.30
CA MET A 48 10.27 -6.61 16.44
C MET A 48 10.00 -5.71 17.63
N LEU A 49 10.90 -4.77 17.92
CA LEU A 49 10.70 -3.77 18.98
C LEU A 49 9.53 -2.85 18.64
N SER A 50 9.48 -2.33 17.41
CA SER A 50 8.40 -1.43 16.96
C SER A 50 7.02 -2.11 17.05
N VAL A 51 6.92 -3.37 16.65
CA VAL A 51 5.69 -4.17 16.76
C VAL A 51 5.33 -4.45 18.21
N SER A 52 6.32 -4.71 19.07
CA SER A 52 6.08 -4.89 20.50
C SER A 52 5.49 -3.63 21.13
N GLU A 53 5.96 -2.45 20.75
CA GLU A 53 5.40 -1.17 21.20
C GLU A 53 3.97 -0.95 20.69
N MET A 54 3.69 -1.25 19.41
CA MET A 54 2.31 -1.21 18.87
C MET A 54 1.36 -2.13 19.65
N ALA A 55 1.76 -3.39 19.87
CA ALA A 55 0.95 -4.37 20.58
C ALA A 55 0.78 -4.02 22.07
N GLN A 56 1.82 -3.50 22.73
CA GLN A 56 1.73 -3.02 24.11
C GLN A 56 0.79 -1.83 24.24
N ASN A 57 0.78 -0.90 23.28
CA ASN A 57 -0.15 0.22 23.27
C ASN A 57 -1.61 -0.27 23.24
N HIS A 58 -1.92 -1.28 22.42
CA HIS A 58 -3.26 -1.89 22.41
C HIS A 58 -3.70 -2.39 23.79
N VAL A 59 -2.82 -3.14 24.46
CA VAL A 59 -3.14 -3.73 25.77
C VAL A 59 -3.18 -2.67 26.89
N LYS A 60 -2.23 -1.72 26.89
CA LYS A 60 -2.14 -0.66 27.91
C LYS A 60 -3.34 0.28 27.84
N HIS A 61 -3.75 0.65 26.64
CA HIS A 61 -4.82 1.62 26.42
C HIS A 61 -6.20 0.99 26.25
N ARG A 62 -6.29 -0.35 26.27
CA ARG A 62 -7.56 -1.11 26.12
C ARG A 62 -8.31 -0.67 24.86
N THR A 63 -7.61 -0.71 23.75
CA THR A 63 -8.09 -0.29 22.42
C THR A 63 -9.32 -1.07 22.00
N VAL A 64 -10.20 -0.44 21.22
CA VAL A 64 -11.42 -1.07 20.70
C VAL A 64 -11.10 -1.66 19.34
N SER A 65 -11.36 -2.96 19.17
CA SER A 65 -11.05 -3.68 17.93
C SER A 65 -9.58 -3.52 17.48
N GLY A 66 -8.65 -3.52 18.44
CA GLY A 66 -7.22 -3.36 18.19
C GLY A 66 -6.70 -4.43 17.23
N ARG A 67 -6.12 -4.03 16.11
CA ARG A 67 -5.58 -4.93 15.09
C ARG A 67 -4.23 -4.45 14.61
N ILE A 68 -3.32 -5.38 14.37
CA ILE A 68 -2.05 -5.13 13.67
C ILE A 68 -2.06 -5.92 12.35
N CYS A 69 -1.80 -5.22 11.24
CA CYS A 69 -1.61 -5.84 9.93
C CYS A 69 -0.12 -5.79 9.55
N PHE A 70 0.34 -6.88 8.92
CA PHE A 70 1.72 -7.07 8.49
C PHE A 70 1.72 -7.34 6.99
N PHE A 71 2.36 -6.47 6.24
CA PHE A 71 2.68 -6.67 4.84
C PHE A 71 4.18 -6.81 4.67
N GLY A 72 4.59 -7.72 3.80
CA GLY A 72 5.99 -7.91 3.47
C GLY A 72 6.16 -8.39 2.03
N GLN A 73 7.14 -7.83 1.33
CA GLN A 73 7.46 -8.27 -0.03
C GLN A 73 8.96 -8.16 -0.30
N ARG A 74 9.51 -9.17 -0.97
CA ARG A 74 10.86 -9.15 -1.49
C ARG A 74 10.82 -8.72 -2.95
N LEU A 75 11.53 -7.64 -3.26
CA LEU A 75 11.77 -7.18 -4.63
C LEU A 75 13.22 -7.49 -5.02
N PRO A 76 13.59 -7.38 -6.31
CA PRO A 76 14.95 -7.73 -6.76
C PRO A 76 16.06 -6.94 -6.04
N GLU A 77 15.80 -5.67 -5.74
CA GLU A 77 16.81 -4.74 -5.19
C GLU A 77 16.73 -4.61 -3.66
N TYR A 78 15.56 -4.82 -3.07
CA TYR A 78 15.31 -4.66 -1.64
C TYR A 78 14.06 -5.43 -1.21
N SER A 79 13.97 -5.73 0.07
CA SER A 79 12.74 -6.13 0.75
C SER A 79 12.10 -4.97 1.50
N VAL A 80 10.78 -4.93 1.52
CA VAL A 80 9.94 -4.00 2.28
C VAL A 80 9.07 -4.76 3.27
N MET A 81 8.87 -4.17 4.46
CA MET A 81 7.89 -4.63 5.43
C MET A 81 7.11 -3.42 5.96
N SER A 82 5.79 -3.43 5.78
CA SER A 82 4.90 -2.36 6.19
C SER A 82 3.94 -2.88 7.25
N ILE A 83 3.79 -2.12 8.33
CA ILE A 83 3.05 -2.53 9.53
C ILE A 83 2.07 -1.42 9.88
N SER A 84 0.80 -1.79 10.03
CA SER A 84 -0.24 -0.89 10.53
C SER A 84 -0.78 -1.40 11.87
N SER A 85 -1.12 -0.47 12.75
CA SER A 85 -1.81 -0.71 14.02
C SER A 85 -3.05 0.17 14.06
N LEU A 86 -4.22 -0.46 14.01
CA LEU A 86 -5.54 0.16 13.95
C LEU A 86 -6.26 0.01 15.30
N ASP A 87 -6.76 1.12 15.82
CA ASP A 87 -7.60 1.19 17.01
C ASP A 87 -8.84 2.03 16.72
N MET A 88 -10.02 1.49 17.02
CA MET A 88 -11.32 2.14 16.87
C MET A 88 -11.84 2.73 18.19
N GLY A 89 -10.95 2.94 19.16
CA GLY A 89 -11.22 3.55 20.44
C GLY A 89 -11.40 5.07 20.38
N PRO A 90 -11.42 5.76 21.53
CA PRO A 90 -11.73 7.20 21.62
C PRO A 90 -10.68 8.13 21.00
N GLY A 91 -9.58 7.59 20.47
CA GLY A 91 -8.50 8.37 19.87
C GLY A 91 -7.49 8.94 20.88
N ILE A 92 -6.52 9.67 20.33
CA ILE A 92 -5.41 10.30 21.06
C ILE A 92 -5.64 11.80 21.09
N THR A 93 -5.97 12.35 22.26
CA THR A 93 -6.32 13.77 22.44
C THR A 93 -5.18 14.74 22.06
N ASN A 94 -3.91 14.36 22.29
CA ASN A 94 -2.76 15.20 21.95
C ASN A 94 -1.64 14.37 21.31
N LEU A 95 -1.73 14.18 19.99
CA LEU A 95 -0.75 13.44 19.19
C LEU A 95 0.68 13.99 19.33
N ARG A 96 0.85 15.32 19.30
CA ARG A 96 2.19 15.95 19.43
C ARG A 96 2.85 15.60 20.77
N LYS A 97 2.07 15.58 21.86
CA LYS A 97 2.56 15.17 23.18
C LYS A 97 2.87 13.67 23.21
N ALA A 98 2.02 12.83 22.61
CA ALA A 98 2.22 11.39 22.53
C ALA A 98 3.47 10.98 21.72
N LEU A 99 3.91 11.82 20.78
CA LEU A 99 5.12 11.61 19.96
C LEU A 99 6.41 12.14 20.61
N ARG A 100 6.32 12.93 21.69
CA ARG A 100 7.50 13.41 22.42
C ARG A 100 7.96 12.33 23.40
N ASP A 101 9.24 11.99 23.35
CA ASP A 101 9.84 11.06 24.30
C ASP A 101 9.71 11.58 25.74
N GLY A 102 9.46 10.67 26.68
CA GLY A 102 9.50 10.96 28.11
C GLY A 102 8.22 11.55 28.70
N VAL A 103 7.14 11.68 27.93
CA VAL A 103 5.85 12.20 28.44
C VAL A 103 4.74 11.17 28.26
N SER A 104 4.71 10.15 29.12
CA SER A 104 3.49 9.37 29.35
C SER A 104 2.95 9.61 30.75
N SER A 105 1.66 9.98 30.83
CA SER A 105 0.84 9.70 31.99
C SER A 105 0.86 8.18 32.27
N SER A 106 1.13 7.83 33.53
CA SER A 106 1.16 6.49 34.14
C SER A 106 2.23 5.47 33.67
N ASN A 107 3.24 5.30 34.54
CA ASN A 107 4.10 4.12 34.81
C ASN A 107 4.49 3.17 33.65
N GLY A 108 4.90 3.70 32.51
CA GLY A 108 5.68 2.97 31.51
C GLY A 108 6.68 3.90 30.85
N LEU A 109 7.78 3.38 30.31
CA LEU A 109 8.75 4.16 29.54
C LEU A 109 8.02 4.85 28.37
N GLY A 110 7.65 6.11 28.55
CA GLY A 110 6.83 6.93 27.65
C GLY A 110 7.51 7.26 26.33
N SER A 111 7.89 6.24 25.57
CA SER A 111 8.75 6.31 24.40
C SER A 111 8.27 5.45 23.22
N GLY A 112 7.20 4.66 23.36
CA GLY A 112 6.81 3.66 22.36
C GLY A 112 6.60 4.19 20.95
N LEU A 113 5.74 5.22 20.77
CA LEU A 113 5.53 5.85 19.46
C LEU A 113 6.77 6.60 18.94
N GLY A 114 7.53 7.24 19.84
CA GLY A 114 8.80 7.89 19.49
C GLY A 114 9.87 6.90 19.03
N CYS A 115 9.90 5.71 19.66
CA CYS A 115 10.77 4.60 19.31
C CYS A 115 10.43 4.07 17.93
N ILE A 116 9.16 3.76 17.65
CA ILE A 116 8.71 3.31 16.33
C ILE A 116 9.13 4.33 15.26
N ARG A 117 8.87 5.62 15.49
CA ARG A 117 9.25 6.69 14.55
C ARG A 117 10.75 6.77 14.27
N ARG A 118 11.61 6.53 15.27
CA ARG A 118 13.08 6.53 15.09
C ARG A 118 13.58 5.29 14.36
N LYS A 119 12.88 4.17 14.50
CA LYS A 119 13.30 2.88 13.94
C LYS A 119 12.77 2.69 12.53
N ALA A 120 11.55 3.11 12.22
CA ALA A 120 10.99 2.98 10.88
C ALA A 120 11.71 3.89 9.88
N ASP A 121 11.80 3.46 8.62
CA ASP A 121 12.26 4.33 7.53
C ASP A 121 11.19 5.37 7.19
N ARG A 122 9.92 4.98 7.27
CA ARG A 122 8.77 5.88 7.20
C ARG A 122 7.81 5.62 8.34
N PHE A 123 7.22 6.68 8.86
CA PHE A 123 6.28 6.62 9.95
C PHE A 123 5.16 7.63 9.72
N ALA A 124 3.92 7.19 9.88
CA ALA A 124 2.75 8.06 9.87
C ALA A 124 1.81 7.66 11.00
N ILE A 125 1.11 8.66 11.56
CA ILE A 125 0.09 8.43 12.57
C ILE A 125 -1.07 9.38 12.33
N CYS A 126 -2.29 8.88 12.43
CA CYS A 126 -3.47 9.70 12.58
C CYS A 126 -4.30 9.24 13.78
N SER A 127 -5.02 10.18 14.34
CA SER A 127 -6.05 9.92 15.34
C SER A 127 -7.09 11.02 15.23
N GLY A 128 -8.34 10.65 15.01
CA GLY A 128 -9.40 11.62 14.74
C GLY A 128 -10.77 10.97 14.63
N LYS A 129 -11.78 11.81 14.37
CA LYS A 129 -13.16 11.33 14.23
C LYS A 129 -13.32 10.54 12.94
N PHE A 130 -14.23 9.58 12.94
CA PHE A 130 -14.51 8.77 11.75
C PHE A 130 -14.91 9.62 10.52
N GLY A 131 -15.61 10.74 10.72
CA GLY A 131 -15.97 11.65 9.62
C GLY A 131 -14.79 12.25 8.85
N ASP A 132 -13.61 12.31 9.47
CA ASP A 132 -12.38 12.80 8.84
C ASP A 132 -11.66 11.69 8.04
N PHE A 133 -12.07 10.44 8.23
CA PHE A 133 -11.54 9.26 7.57
C PHE A 133 -12.71 8.35 7.13
N PRO A 134 -13.35 8.62 5.98
CA PRO A 134 -14.47 7.81 5.54
C PRO A 134 -14.01 6.41 5.15
N CYS A 135 -14.67 5.38 5.69
CA CYS A 135 -14.53 3.99 5.26
C CYS A 135 -15.93 3.34 5.12
N PRO A 136 -16.32 2.80 3.94
CA PRO A 136 -17.62 2.19 3.71
C PRO A 136 -17.94 1.02 4.65
N ASP A 137 -16.94 0.19 4.95
CA ASP A 137 -17.14 -1.01 5.79
C ASP A 137 -17.22 -0.68 7.29
N LEU A 138 -16.51 0.35 7.74
CA LEU A 138 -16.54 0.87 9.11
C LEU A 138 -17.73 1.79 9.41
N LEU A 139 -18.44 2.32 8.40
CA LEU A 139 -19.70 3.08 8.60
C LEU A 139 -20.79 2.25 9.32
N ARG A 140 -20.61 0.93 9.45
CA ARG A 140 -21.50 0.04 10.20
C ARG A 140 -21.15 -0.10 11.68
N MET A 141 -20.05 0.49 12.15
CA MET A 141 -19.60 0.39 13.54
C MET A 141 -19.94 1.67 14.32
N GLU A 142 -20.48 1.52 15.54
CA GLU A 142 -20.77 2.61 16.48
C GLU A 142 -19.47 3.18 17.10
N THR A 143 -18.54 3.65 16.27
CA THR A 143 -17.23 4.14 16.74
C THR A 143 -17.06 5.60 16.38
N GLU A 144 -16.78 6.45 17.37
CA GLU A 144 -16.65 7.89 17.17
C GLU A 144 -15.29 8.32 16.62
N SER A 145 -14.26 7.45 16.69
CA SER A 145 -12.88 7.80 16.34
C SER A 145 -12.07 6.60 15.84
N VAL A 146 -10.98 6.91 15.15
CA VAL A 146 -10.00 5.94 14.65
C VAL A 146 -8.59 6.45 14.94
N THR A 147 -7.71 5.55 15.36
CA THR A 147 -6.27 5.78 15.46
C THR A 147 -5.56 4.76 14.60
N LEU A 148 -4.70 5.25 13.70
CA LEU A 148 -3.87 4.42 12.85
C LEU A 148 -2.41 4.81 13.04
N VAL A 149 -1.57 3.85 13.39
CA VAL A 149 -0.12 3.98 13.41
C VAL A 149 0.44 3.15 12.26
N SER A 150 1.26 3.76 11.41
CA SER A 150 1.86 3.13 10.24
C SER A 150 3.37 3.25 10.28
N ALA A 151 4.07 2.15 10.04
CA ALA A 151 5.51 2.09 9.97
C ALA A 151 5.96 1.22 8.80
N GLU A 152 6.95 1.69 8.05
CA GLU A 152 7.54 0.94 6.94
C GLU A 152 9.05 0.83 7.10
N PHE A 153 9.55 -0.36 6.78
CA PHE A 153 10.93 -0.76 6.96
C PHE A 153 11.47 -1.33 5.65
N TYR A 154 12.66 -0.91 5.27
CA TYR A 154 13.39 -1.44 4.14
C TYR A 154 14.65 -2.17 4.59
N SER A 155 14.99 -3.24 3.88
CA SER A 155 16.27 -3.93 4.05
C SER A 155 17.44 -3.09 3.56
N VAL A 156 17.23 -2.38 2.44
CA VAL A 156 18.09 -1.34 1.88
C VAL A 156 17.16 -0.25 1.37
N LYS A 157 17.48 1.03 1.64
CA LYS A 157 16.64 2.15 1.17
C LYS A 157 16.56 2.14 -0.36
N PRO A 158 15.36 2.06 -0.94
CA PRO A 158 15.18 2.12 -2.38
C PRO A 158 15.69 3.42 -2.99
N GLY A 159 16.20 3.35 -4.23
CA GLY A 159 16.70 4.53 -4.94
C GLY A 159 15.63 5.61 -5.18
N PHE A 160 14.36 5.23 -5.32
CA PHE A 160 13.29 6.19 -5.61
C PHE A 160 13.00 7.18 -4.47
N PHE A 161 13.49 6.93 -3.25
CA PHE A 161 13.39 7.88 -2.13
C PHE A 161 14.13 9.21 -2.38
N GLN A 162 15.00 9.26 -3.38
CA GLN A 162 15.68 10.49 -3.77
C GLN A 162 14.79 11.44 -4.59
N TYR A 163 13.62 10.98 -5.04
CA TYR A 163 12.69 11.76 -5.85
C TYR A 163 11.55 12.34 -4.99
N PRO A 164 10.98 13.49 -5.40
CA PRO A 164 9.94 14.19 -4.63
C PRO A 164 8.55 13.55 -4.82
N VAL A 165 8.46 12.22 -4.69
CA VAL A 165 7.19 11.49 -4.76
C VAL A 165 7.04 10.64 -3.51
N ASP A 166 5.94 10.87 -2.79
CA ASP A 166 5.55 10.03 -1.66
C ASP A 166 4.72 8.85 -2.21
N LEU A 167 5.27 7.64 -2.23
CA LEU A 167 4.60 6.44 -2.74
C LEU A 167 4.49 5.38 -1.65
N SER A 168 3.37 4.67 -1.59
CA SER A 168 3.17 3.50 -0.72
C SER A 168 2.24 2.52 -1.42
N TYR A 169 2.40 1.24 -1.13
CA TYR A 169 1.55 0.22 -1.69
C TYR A 169 1.37 -0.96 -0.73
N LEU A 170 0.26 -1.68 -0.88
CA LEU A 170 -0.02 -2.92 -0.17
C LEU A 170 -0.63 -3.91 -1.15
N ILE A 171 -0.23 -5.18 -1.02
CA ILE A 171 -0.74 -6.31 -1.80
C ILE A 171 -1.11 -7.43 -0.84
N ARG A 172 -2.27 -8.04 -1.03
CA ARG A 172 -2.76 -9.15 -0.21
C ARG A 172 -3.28 -10.27 -1.13
N PRO A 173 -2.77 -11.50 -0.98
CA PRO A 173 -3.33 -12.64 -1.69
C PRO A 173 -4.76 -12.98 -1.22
N ALA A 174 -5.56 -13.58 -2.09
CA ALA A 174 -6.86 -14.15 -1.74
C ALA A 174 -6.75 -15.13 -0.56
N SER A 175 -7.84 -15.31 0.19
CA SER A 175 -7.83 -16.19 1.37
C SER A 175 -7.38 -17.60 1.00
N ARG A 176 -6.42 -18.13 1.77
CA ARG A 176 -5.85 -19.49 1.61
C ARG A 176 -4.95 -19.66 0.39
N GLU A 177 -4.72 -18.61 -0.39
CA GLU A 177 -3.73 -18.61 -1.45
C GLU A 177 -2.34 -18.21 -0.94
N ARG A 178 -1.31 -18.77 -1.58
CA ARG A 178 0.09 -18.38 -1.35
C ARG A 178 0.64 -17.48 -2.43
N PHE A 179 -0.09 -17.37 -3.54
CA PHE A 179 0.29 -16.64 -4.74
C PHE A 179 -0.77 -15.60 -5.04
N CYS A 180 -0.35 -14.39 -5.36
CA CYS A 180 -1.24 -13.28 -5.66
C CYS A 180 -1.22 -12.99 -7.16
N GLY A 181 -2.41 -12.95 -7.77
CA GLY A 181 -2.63 -12.51 -9.15
C GLY A 181 -2.50 -11.01 -9.36
N ASP A 182 -2.45 -10.23 -8.27
CA ASP A 182 -2.24 -8.79 -8.34
C ASP A 182 -0.78 -8.38 -8.10
N GLY A 183 -0.40 -7.26 -8.71
CA GLY A 183 0.85 -6.62 -8.37
C GLY A 183 1.03 -5.24 -8.97
N CYS A 184 2.13 -4.62 -8.59
CA CYS A 184 2.51 -3.32 -9.09
C CYS A 184 4.01 -3.21 -9.34
N HIS A 185 4.38 -2.27 -10.20
CA HIS A 185 5.75 -1.87 -10.42
C HIS A 185 5.84 -0.35 -10.55
N PHE A 186 6.97 0.21 -10.12
CA PHE A 186 7.27 1.61 -10.27
C PHE A 186 8.72 1.79 -10.72
N THR A 187 8.92 2.75 -11.62
CA THR A 187 10.23 3.20 -12.08
C THR A 187 10.25 4.71 -12.00
N CYS A 188 11.34 5.30 -11.49
CA CYS A 188 11.44 6.75 -11.35
C CYS A 188 12.82 7.22 -11.79
N ASP A 189 12.85 8.33 -12.50
CA ASP A 189 14.06 9.09 -12.85
C ASP A 189 13.91 10.56 -12.42
N ASN A 190 14.87 11.41 -12.79
CA ASN A 190 14.88 12.82 -12.38
C ASN A 190 13.69 13.65 -12.92
N GLN A 191 12.98 13.17 -13.94
CA GLN A 191 11.92 13.87 -14.65
C GLN A 191 10.60 13.12 -14.64
N ASN A 192 10.62 11.79 -14.58
CA ASN A 192 9.45 10.96 -14.76
C ASN A 192 9.31 9.93 -13.65
N MET A 193 8.07 9.68 -13.27
CA MET A 193 7.70 8.51 -12.47
C MET A 193 6.63 7.70 -13.19
N ALA A 194 6.93 6.44 -13.46
CA ALA A 194 5.98 5.47 -14.01
C ALA A 194 5.46 4.56 -12.89
N ILE A 195 4.16 4.31 -12.87
CA ILE A 195 3.51 3.34 -11.98
C ILE A 195 2.63 2.44 -12.83
N VAL A 196 2.71 1.13 -12.58
CA VAL A 196 1.86 0.14 -13.21
C VAL A 196 1.22 -0.72 -12.13
N VAL A 197 -0.08 -0.95 -12.24
CA VAL A 197 -0.85 -1.86 -11.39
C VAL A 197 -1.57 -2.85 -12.29
N MET A 198 -1.50 -4.12 -11.94
CA MET A 198 -2.04 -5.23 -12.70
C MET A 198 -2.80 -6.18 -11.78
N ASP A 199 -3.85 -6.77 -12.33
CA ASP A 199 -4.76 -7.73 -11.71
C ASP A 199 -4.99 -8.82 -12.76
N ALA A 200 -4.34 -9.98 -12.55
CA ALA A 200 -4.45 -11.11 -13.45
C ALA A 200 -5.76 -11.85 -13.20
N LEU A 201 -6.45 -12.28 -14.27
CA LEU A 201 -7.77 -12.89 -14.11
C LEU A 201 -7.70 -14.18 -13.25
N GLY A 202 -8.41 -14.15 -12.12
CA GLY A 202 -8.47 -15.21 -11.10
C GLY A 202 -7.27 -15.19 -10.15
N HIS A 203 -7.21 -16.11 -9.18
CA HIS A 203 -6.18 -16.09 -8.13
C HIS A 203 -5.25 -17.30 -8.18
N GLY A 204 -4.23 -17.29 -7.31
CA GLY A 204 -3.31 -18.41 -7.13
C GLY A 204 -2.16 -18.43 -8.13
N ARG A 205 -1.54 -19.61 -8.32
CA ARG A 205 -0.24 -19.71 -9.00
C ARG A 205 -0.27 -19.26 -10.45
N GLU A 206 -1.25 -19.69 -11.23
CA GLU A 206 -1.33 -19.37 -12.66
C GLU A 206 -1.45 -17.86 -12.90
N ALA A 207 -2.25 -17.18 -12.08
CA ALA A 207 -2.40 -15.73 -12.11
C ALA A 207 -1.09 -15.03 -11.76
N ALA A 208 -0.42 -15.47 -10.68
CA ALA A 208 0.87 -14.92 -10.26
C ALA A 208 1.99 -15.13 -11.29
N GLU A 209 2.00 -16.26 -12.00
CA GLU A 209 2.96 -16.52 -13.08
C GLU A 209 2.73 -15.59 -14.27
N ALA A 210 1.48 -15.42 -14.71
CA ALA A 210 1.12 -14.49 -15.77
C ALA A 210 1.51 -13.05 -15.43
N LEU A 211 1.19 -12.63 -14.20
CA LEU A 211 1.58 -11.33 -13.65
C LEU A 211 3.11 -11.17 -13.63
N SER A 212 3.85 -12.16 -13.12
CA SER A 212 5.31 -12.09 -13.03
C SER A 212 5.95 -11.89 -14.40
N MET A 213 5.52 -12.66 -15.40
CA MET A 213 6.05 -12.54 -16.77
C MET A 213 5.75 -11.16 -17.37
N ALA A 214 4.55 -10.61 -17.14
CA ALA A 214 4.21 -9.27 -17.60
C ALA A 214 5.05 -8.19 -16.90
N LEU A 215 5.21 -8.27 -15.58
CA LEU A 215 6.01 -7.31 -14.81
C LEU A 215 7.51 -7.39 -15.16
N ASP A 216 8.03 -8.56 -15.53
CA ASP A 216 9.42 -8.71 -15.98
C ASP A 216 9.70 -7.89 -17.25
N LEU A 217 8.75 -7.83 -18.20
CA LEU A 217 8.87 -6.96 -19.37
C LEU A 217 8.73 -5.47 -19.00
N VAL A 218 7.78 -5.14 -18.12
CA VAL A 218 7.59 -3.75 -17.65
C VAL A 218 8.84 -3.20 -16.96
N ARG A 219 9.55 -4.01 -16.18
CA ARG A 219 10.80 -3.61 -15.49
C ARG A 219 11.91 -3.15 -16.44
N LEU A 220 11.85 -3.55 -17.71
CA LEU A 220 12.83 -3.15 -18.73
C LEU A 220 12.48 -1.81 -19.39
N MET A 221 11.28 -1.29 -19.15
CA MET A 221 10.81 -0.05 -19.75
C MET A 221 11.30 1.17 -18.95
N PRO A 222 11.71 2.26 -19.62
CA PRO A 222 12.14 3.48 -18.92
C PRO A 222 10.95 4.21 -18.27
N ALA A 223 11.21 4.98 -17.21
CA ALA A 223 10.16 5.78 -16.54
C ALA A 223 9.50 6.80 -17.48
N SER A 224 10.18 7.23 -18.54
CA SER A 224 9.64 8.15 -19.55
C SER A 224 8.70 7.49 -20.57
N ALA A 225 8.57 6.16 -20.58
CA ALA A 225 7.77 5.43 -21.56
C ALA A 225 6.29 5.88 -21.55
N ASP A 226 5.66 5.86 -22.73
CA ASP A 226 4.22 6.14 -22.83
C ASP A 226 3.43 5.04 -22.11
N PRO A 227 2.47 5.37 -21.23
CA PRO A 227 1.73 4.36 -20.46
C PRO A 227 1.07 3.28 -21.31
N ALA A 228 0.57 3.63 -22.51
CA ALA A 228 -0.04 2.64 -23.39
C ALA A 228 1.00 1.67 -23.96
N ASP A 229 2.21 2.14 -24.28
CA ASP A 229 3.29 1.28 -24.75
C ASP A 229 3.78 0.34 -23.65
N VAL A 230 3.78 0.78 -22.39
CA VAL A 230 4.08 -0.07 -21.23
C VAL A 230 3.06 -1.22 -21.12
N LEU A 231 1.76 -0.92 -21.28
CA LEU A 231 0.73 -1.96 -21.28
C LEU A 231 0.87 -2.90 -22.49
N LEU A 232 1.11 -2.37 -23.69
CA LEU A 232 1.32 -3.21 -24.88
C LEU A 232 2.54 -4.14 -24.72
N GLU A 233 3.61 -3.66 -24.10
CA GLU A 233 4.80 -4.47 -23.81
C GLU A 233 4.46 -5.62 -22.85
N ALA A 234 3.79 -5.30 -21.74
CA ALA A 234 3.30 -6.30 -20.80
C ALA A 234 2.41 -7.36 -21.47
N GLY A 235 1.54 -6.95 -22.39
CA GLY A 235 0.62 -7.83 -23.11
C GLY A 235 1.31 -8.93 -23.93
N LYS A 236 2.55 -8.72 -24.37
CA LYS A 236 3.33 -9.72 -25.11
C LYS A 236 3.62 -10.98 -24.29
N ALA A 237 3.73 -10.86 -22.97
CA ALA A 237 3.97 -11.99 -22.07
C ALA A 237 2.72 -12.85 -21.81
N LEU A 238 1.53 -12.36 -22.20
CA LEU A 238 0.24 -12.89 -21.75
C LEU A 238 -0.40 -13.91 -22.71
N VAL A 239 0.35 -14.46 -23.67
CA VAL A 239 -0.13 -15.38 -24.72
C VAL A 239 -0.87 -16.60 -24.17
N HIS A 240 -0.39 -17.16 -23.05
CA HIS A 240 -0.95 -18.35 -22.42
C HIS A 240 -1.65 -18.04 -21.09
N SER A 241 -2.05 -16.78 -20.90
CA SER A 241 -2.79 -16.35 -19.71
C SER A 241 -4.28 -16.21 -20.01
N ARG A 242 -5.08 -16.05 -18.96
CA ARG A 242 -6.50 -15.69 -19.08
C ARG A 242 -6.74 -14.19 -19.32
N GLY A 243 -5.67 -13.40 -19.40
CA GLY A 243 -5.71 -11.95 -19.50
C GLY A 243 -5.45 -11.25 -18.16
N VAL A 244 -5.08 -9.97 -18.25
CA VAL A 244 -4.74 -9.13 -17.09
C VAL A 244 -5.44 -7.79 -17.24
N SER A 245 -6.16 -7.34 -16.22
CA SER A 245 -6.59 -5.96 -16.12
C SER A 245 -5.43 -5.10 -15.64
N ALA A 246 -5.25 -3.91 -16.20
CA ALA A 246 -4.07 -3.12 -15.92
C ALA A 246 -4.32 -1.61 -16.02
N GLN A 247 -3.61 -0.88 -15.19
CA GLN A 247 -3.43 0.57 -15.31
C GLN A 247 -1.96 0.91 -15.31
N ALA A 248 -1.56 1.78 -16.24
CA ALA A 248 -0.25 2.42 -16.26
C ALA A 248 -0.42 3.93 -16.22
N LEU A 249 0.48 4.61 -15.53
CA LEU A 249 0.56 6.06 -15.50
C LEU A 249 2.01 6.52 -15.56
N ARG A 250 2.22 7.71 -16.11
CA ARG A 250 3.48 8.43 -16.10
C ARG A 250 3.24 9.84 -15.60
N ILE A 251 3.99 10.24 -14.59
CA ILE A 251 4.00 11.60 -14.03
C ILE A 251 5.27 12.29 -14.54
N ASP A 252 5.10 13.40 -15.27
CA ASP A 252 6.20 14.32 -15.58
C ASP A 252 6.34 15.31 -14.41
N LEU A 253 7.38 15.07 -13.60
CA LEU A 253 7.71 15.81 -12.38
C LEU A 253 8.15 17.25 -12.67
N SER A 254 8.52 17.57 -13.91
CA SER A 254 8.97 18.90 -14.29
C SER A 254 7.83 19.79 -14.80
N ARG A 255 6.81 19.19 -15.41
CA ARG A 255 5.71 19.91 -16.07
C ARG A 255 4.39 19.88 -15.32
N GLY A 256 4.26 19.07 -14.26
CA GLY A 256 2.97 18.87 -13.60
C GLY A 256 1.96 18.26 -14.57
N ARG A 257 2.32 17.09 -15.11
CA ARG A 257 1.51 16.35 -16.08
C ARG A 257 1.42 14.88 -15.71
N VAL A 258 0.24 14.29 -15.87
CA VAL A 258 -0.01 12.85 -15.77
C VAL A 258 -0.58 12.37 -17.10
N ASP A 259 0.04 11.35 -17.69
CA ASP A 259 -0.56 10.54 -18.75
C ASP A 259 -0.97 9.19 -18.15
N THR A 260 -2.12 8.65 -18.55
CA THR A 260 -2.62 7.34 -18.10
C THR A 260 -3.09 6.48 -19.27
N ALA A 261 -2.96 5.17 -19.10
CA ALA A 261 -3.55 4.16 -19.97
C ALA A 261 -4.18 3.06 -19.10
N ALA A 262 -5.39 2.63 -19.42
CA ALA A 262 -6.12 1.66 -18.61
C ALA A 262 -6.94 0.68 -19.46
N VAL A 263 -6.91 -0.60 -19.09
CA VAL A 263 -7.71 -1.69 -19.65
C VAL A 263 -8.27 -2.56 -18.52
N GLY A 264 -9.55 -2.90 -18.60
CA GLY A 264 -10.21 -3.72 -17.59
C GLY A 264 -10.67 -2.96 -16.35
N ASN A 265 -10.67 -3.65 -15.21
CA ASN A 265 -11.33 -3.26 -13.96
C ASN A 265 -10.39 -2.71 -12.86
N VAL A 266 -9.08 -2.56 -13.11
CA VAL A 266 -8.22 -1.81 -12.19
C VAL A 266 -8.68 -0.35 -12.18
N ASN A 267 -8.99 0.17 -11.00
CA ASN A 267 -9.60 1.49 -10.80
C ASN A 267 -8.55 2.54 -10.44
N GLN A 268 -8.82 3.80 -10.82
CA GLN A 268 -7.99 4.92 -10.43
C GLN A 268 -8.82 6.12 -9.98
N TYR A 269 -8.39 6.75 -8.89
CA TYR A 269 -8.81 8.08 -8.48
C TYR A 269 -7.59 9.00 -8.47
N LEU A 270 -7.71 10.14 -9.13
CA LEU A 270 -6.75 11.24 -9.05
C LEU A 270 -7.41 12.42 -8.36
N TYR A 271 -6.78 12.93 -7.30
CA TYR A 271 -7.17 14.17 -6.66
C TYR A 271 -6.22 15.27 -7.13
N ILE A 272 -6.66 16.01 -8.13
CA ILE A 272 -5.89 17.06 -8.79
C ILE A 272 -6.23 18.38 -8.11
N ASP A 273 -5.26 18.97 -7.41
CA ASP A 273 -5.48 20.17 -6.59
C ASP A 273 -6.70 20.03 -5.64
N GLY A 274 -6.85 18.82 -5.08
CA GLY A 274 -7.94 18.43 -4.19
C GLY A 274 -9.25 18.04 -4.87
N GLN A 275 -9.38 18.18 -6.18
CA GLN A 275 -10.59 17.80 -6.92
C GLN A 275 -10.52 16.34 -7.39
N PRO A 276 -11.51 15.50 -7.03
CA PRO A 276 -11.54 14.10 -7.44
C PRO A 276 -11.81 13.95 -8.93
N ARG A 277 -11.09 13.03 -9.56
CA ARG A 277 -11.33 12.55 -10.91
C ARG A 277 -11.16 11.04 -10.92
N LYS A 278 -12.23 10.32 -11.26
CA LYS A 278 -12.19 8.87 -11.43
C LYS A 278 -11.79 8.54 -12.88
N ILE A 279 -10.83 7.64 -13.03
CA ILE A 279 -10.38 7.10 -14.32
C ILE A 279 -10.68 5.59 -14.32
N THR A 280 -11.40 5.14 -15.33
CA THR A 280 -11.78 3.74 -15.51
C THR A 280 -11.21 3.17 -16.80
N GLY A 281 -10.76 1.92 -16.76
CA GLY A 281 -10.27 1.21 -17.93
C GLY A 281 -11.35 0.97 -18.98
N HIS A 282 -10.91 0.81 -20.23
CA HIS A 282 -11.79 0.36 -21.30
C HIS A 282 -12.15 -1.11 -21.05
N PRO A 283 -13.42 -1.54 -21.24
CA PRO A 283 -13.80 -2.94 -21.08
C PRO A 283 -12.92 -3.88 -21.92
N GLY A 284 -12.40 -4.93 -21.30
CA GLY A 284 -11.48 -5.88 -21.90
C GLY A 284 -10.38 -6.30 -20.94
N MET A 285 -9.44 -7.10 -21.44
CA MET A 285 -8.25 -7.52 -20.71
C MET A 285 -7.03 -7.36 -21.59
N LEU A 286 -5.90 -7.10 -20.97
CA LEU A 286 -4.60 -7.11 -21.62
C LEU A 286 -4.24 -8.52 -22.09
N GLY A 287 -3.68 -8.61 -23.28
CA GLY A 287 -3.25 -9.84 -23.94
C GLY A 287 -2.40 -9.52 -25.17
N PRO A 288 -1.93 -10.52 -25.92
CA PRO A 288 -0.95 -10.33 -26.99
C PRO A 288 -1.49 -9.57 -28.22
N VAL A 289 -2.83 -9.50 -28.40
CA VAL A 289 -3.48 -8.87 -29.57
C VAL A 289 -4.18 -7.56 -29.18
N VAL A 290 -3.79 -6.94 -28.07
CA VAL A 290 -4.37 -5.66 -27.63
C VAL A 290 -3.71 -4.50 -28.37
N SER A 291 -4.48 -3.44 -28.62
CA SER A 291 -4.01 -2.20 -29.24
C SER A 291 -4.44 -0.97 -28.43
N ARG A 292 -3.91 0.21 -28.78
CA ARG A 292 -4.27 1.47 -28.12
C ARG A 292 -5.76 1.79 -28.15
N SER A 293 -6.50 1.33 -29.17
CA SER A 293 -7.96 1.55 -29.24
C SER A 293 -8.76 0.70 -28.26
N ASN A 294 -8.13 -0.26 -27.59
CA ASN A 294 -8.73 -1.07 -26.54
C ASN A 294 -8.43 -0.51 -25.14
N MET A 295 -7.95 0.73 -25.04
CA MET A 295 -7.52 1.36 -23.79
C MET A 295 -8.22 2.70 -23.59
N SER A 296 -8.50 3.04 -22.34
CA SER A 296 -8.82 4.41 -21.94
C SER A 296 -7.51 5.17 -21.79
N LEU A 297 -7.34 6.23 -22.57
CA LEU A 297 -6.15 7.08 -22.52
C LEU A 297 -6.55 8.47 -22.02
N GLU A 298 -5.92 8.94 -20.95
CA GLU A 298 -6.15 10.29 -20.44
C GLU A 298 -4.84 11.05 -20.27
N ARG A 299 -4.92 12.36 -20.46
CA ARG A 299 -3.85 13.31 -20.18
C ARG A 299 -4.38 14.43 -19.32
N ILE A 300 -3.66 14.71 -18.25
CA ILE A 300 -3.97 15.76 -17.28
C ILE A 300 -2.73 16.64 -17.15
N GLU A 301 -2.91 17.94 -17.31
CA GLU A 301 -1.85 18.94 -17.30
C GLU A 301 -2.24 20.12 -16.40
N ASN A 302 -1.26 20.96 -16.04
CA ASN A 302 -1.45 22.21 -15.31
C ASN A 302 -1.98 22.06 -13.87
N PHE A 303 -1.40 21.16 -13.09
CA PHE A 303 -1.73 21.00 -11.67
C PHE A 303 -0.55 21.29 -10.75
N SER A 304 -0.85 21.74 -9.53
CA SER A 304 0.16 22.06 -8.50
C SER A 304 0.38 20.91 -7.52
N SER A 305 -0.57 19.99 -7.42
CA SER A 305 -0.48 18.81 -6.57
C SER A 305 -1.39 17.71 -7.10
N VAL A 306 -0.95 16.47 -6.90
CA VAL A 306 -1.77 15.30 -7.20
C VAL A 306 -1.57 14.25 -6.12
N LEU A 307 -2.69 13.65 -5.71
CA LEU A 307 -2.70 12.38 -4.99
C LEU A 307 -3.43 11.37 -5.86
N GLY A 308 -2.76 10.28 -6.21
CA GLY A 308 -3.33 9.18 -6.97
C GLY A 308 -3.53 7.94 -6.13
N LEU A 309 -4.65 7.28 -6.35
CA LEU A 309 -4.99 5.97 -5.81
C LEU A 309 -5.23 5.06 -7.00
N VAL A 310 -4.54 3.93 -7.07
CA VAL A 310 -4.75 2.89 -8.08
C VAL A 310 -4.96 1.57 -7.35
N TYR A 311 -6.05 0.86 -7.66
CA TYR A 311 -6.42 -0.33 -6.92
C TYR A 311 -7.15 -1.37 -7.76
N SER A 312 -6.94 -2.65 -7.44
CA SER A 312 -7.70 -3.77 -8.00
C SER A 312 -9.09 -3.86 -7.37
N ASP A 313 -9.99 -4.63 -7.99
CA ASP A 313 -11.36 -4.73 -7.52
C ASP A 313 -11.53 -5.57 -6.24
N GLY A 314 -10.52 -6.34 -5.83
CA GLY A 314 -10.53 -7.05 -4.55
C GLY A 314 -10.46 -6.17 -3.29
N LEU A 315 -10.26 -4.86 -3.45
CA LEU A 315 -10.53 -3.87 -2.39
C LEU A 315 -11.99 -3.39 -2.34
N GLY A 316 -12.81 -3.82 -3.28
CA GLY A 316 -14.19 -3.38 -3.43
C GLY A 316 -14.28 -1.89 -3.80
N SER A 317 -15.28 -1.21 -3.26
CA SER A 317 -15.44 0.23 -3.50
C SER A 317 -14.63 1.05 -2.50
N VAL A 318 -13.53 1.62 -2.96
CA VAL A 318 -12.82 2.69 -2.24
C VAL A 318 -13.71 3.95 -2.23
N PRO A 319 -13.98 4.56 -1.05
CA PRO A 319 -14.79 5.77 -0.96
C PRO A 319 -14.07 6.95 -1.61
N GLU A 320 -14.84 7.92 -2.07
CA GLU A 320 -14.30 9.24 -2.37
C GLU A 320 -13.74 9.87 -1.08
N LEU A 321 -12.46 10.22 -1.11
CA LEU A 321 -11.76 10.82 0.01
C LEU A 321 -12.16 12.29 0.10
N LYS A 322 -12.69 12.67 1.26
CA LYS A 322 -12.92 14.08 1.60
C LYS A 322 -11.65 14.63 2.24
N PHE A 323 -10.82 15.32 1.44
CA PHE A 323 -9.62 15.98 1.97
C PHE A 323 -10.02 17.17 2.83
N GLN A 324 -9.91 17.01 4.15
CA GLN A 324 -9.71 18.17 5.02
C GLN A 324 -8.21 18.50 5.06
N GLN A 325 -7.87 19.79 5.03
CA GLN A 325 -6.53 20.37 4.88
C GLN A 325 -5.55 20.08 6.06
N SER A 326 -5.61 18.91 6.70
CA SER A 326 -4.64 18.53 7.74
C SER A 326 -3.38 17.93 7.12
N GLU A 327 -2.20 18.20 7.72
CA GLU A 327 -0.92 17.60 7.32
C GLU A 327 -0.96 16.06 7.31
N ALA A 328 -1.73 15.44 8.21
CA ALA A 328 -1.92 13.99 8.25
C ALA A 328 -2.65 13.45 7.00
N ALA A 329 -3.50 14.27 6.36
CA ALA A 329 -4.23 13.93 5.14
C ALA A 329 -3.34 13.89 3.88
N THR A 330 -2.02 14.03 4.01
CA THR A 330 -1.11 14.17 2.87
C THR A 330 -0.10 13.05 2.67
N SER A 331 -0.06 12.03 3.55
CA SER A 331 0.89 10.91 3.41
C SER A 331 0.29 9.75 2.65
N ALA A 332 0.98 9.30 1.59
CA ALA A 332 0.64 8.09 0.86
C ALA A 332 0.67 6.85 1.74
N LEU A 333 1.65 6.74 2.66
CA LEU A 333 1.74 5.65 3.63
C LEU A 333 0.48 5.54 4.48
N LEU A 334 0.05 6.67 5.05
CA LEU A 334 -1.13 6.70 5.90
C LEU A 334 -2.38 6.27 5.13
N TRP A 335 -2.63 6.86 3.97
CA TRP A 335 -3.80 6.54 3.16
C TRP A 335 -3.80 5.10 2.67
N THR A 336 -2.65 4.58 2.27
CA THR A 336 -2.52 3.18 1.85
C THR A 336 -2.93 2.26 2.99
N HIS A 337 -2.31 2.42 4.17
CA HIS A 337 -2.62 1.58 5.32
C HIS A 337 -4.06 1.77 5.80
N TYR A 338 -4.57 3.00 5.80
CA TYR A 338 -5.93 3.30 6.23
C TYR A 338 -6.96 2.60 5.34
N LEU A 339 -6.96 2.89 4.05
CA LEU A 339 -7.91 2.34 3.09
C LEU A 339 -7.83 0.82 3.02
N PHE A 340 -6.61 0.27 3.01
CA PHE A 340 -6.43 -1.18 2.93
C PHE A 340 -6.90 -1.89 4.20
N SER A 341 -6.56 -1.37 5.39
CA SER A 341 -7.00 -1.94 6.68
C SER A 341 -8.50 -1.85 6.86
N CYS A 342 -9.11 -0.80 6.30
CA CYS A 342 -10.55 -0.56 6.30
C CYS A 342 -11.31 -1.57 5.41
N CYS A 343 -10.85 -1.77 4.18
CA CYS A 343 -11.42 -2.74 3.25
C CYS A 343 -11.08 -4.20 3.63
N SER A 344 -10.01 -4.44 4.41
CA SER A 344 -9.61 -5.78 4.88
C SER A 344 -10.33 -6.26 6.14
N LEU A 345 -11.31 -5.51 6.66
CA LEU A 345 -12.09 -5.93 7.84
C LEU A 345 -12.97 -7.17 7.59
N THR A 346 -13.19 -7.54 6.32
CA THR A 346 -13.82 -8.80 5.95
C THR A 346 -12.88 -9.97 6.25
N ARG A 347 -13.25 -10.83 7.22
CA ARG A 347 -12.38 -11.88 7.79
C ARG A 347 -11.90 -12.96 6.83
N MET A 348 -12.41 -13.01 5.60
CA MET A 348 -11.95 -13.92 4.54
C MET A 348 -12.15 -13.25 3.17
N PRO A 349 -11.17 -12.47 2.68
CA PRO A 349 -11.24 -11.92 1.34
C PRO A 349 -11.27 -13.04 0.29
N ALA A 350 -12.25 -12.99 -0.60
CA ALA A 350 -12.40 -13.96 -1.67
C ALA A 350 -11.40 -13.73 -2.83
N ASP A 351 -10.78 -12.56 -2.88
CA ASP A 351 -9.97 -12.12 -4.00
C ASP A 351 -8.62 -11.51 -3.57
N ASP A 352 -7.70 -11.50 -4.54
CA ASP A 352 -6.45 -10.77 -4.47
C ASP A 352 -6.73 -9.27 -4.38
N ALA A 353 -5.88 -8.50 -3.69
CA ALA A 353 -6.10 -7.07 -3.50
C ALA A 353 -4.81 -6.27 -3.55
N THR A 354 -4.81 -5.17 -4.32
CA THR A 354 -3.69 -4.23 -4.41
C THR A 354 -4.17 -2.80 -4.29
N LEU A 355 -3.45 -1.98 -3.53
CA LEU A 355 -3.57 -0.53 -3.50
C LEU A 355 -2.20 0.09 -3.67
N VAL A 356 -2.09 1.04 -4.58
CA VAL A 356 -0.98 1.98 -4.68
C VAL A 356 -1.51 3.37 -4.42
N VAL A 357 -0.95 4.05 -3.42
CA VAL A 357 -1.18 5.48 -3.20
C VAL A 357 0.12 6.22 -3.47
N TRP A 358 0.02 7.33 -4.19
CA TRP A 358 1.16 8.17 -4.48
C TRP A 358 0.77 9.63 -4.46
N LYS A 359 1.70 10.50 -4.03
CA LYS A 359 1.52 11.93 -4.01
C LYS A 359 2.73 12.61 -4.63
N TRP A 360 2.46 13.56 -5.52
CA TRP A 360 3.46 14.48 -6.02
C TRP A 360 3.03 15.93 -5.73
N GLN A 361 3.99 16.72 -5.30
CA GLN A 361 3.88 18.16 -5.08
C GLN A 361 5.26 18.77 -5.36
N PRO A 362 5.38 19.83 -6.19
CA PRO A 362 6.63 20.47 -6.56
C PRO A 362 7.47 20.96 -5.38
#